data_AF-A0A5Q2MMA9-F1
#
_entry.id   AF-A0A5Q2MMA9-F1
#
_cell.length_a   1.000
_cell.length_b   1.000
_cell.length_c   1.000
_cell.angle_alpha   90.00
_cell.angle_beta   90.00
_cell.angle_gamma   90.00
#
_symmetry.space_group_name_H-M   'P 1'
#
loop_
_entity.id
_entity.type
_entity.pdbx_description
1 polymer ?
#
loop_
_entity_poly.entity_id
_entity_poly.type
_entity_poly.pdbx_seq_one_letter_code
_entity_poly.pdbx_strand_id
1 'polypeptide(L)'
;MRTYTRVLATLFTALVVVLTGLTGTANAKTTTTTRADTVLKQAAKLKGKPYKWGGAGPRAFDCSGYVQYVYKKAGKKIGRTSGAQLKGKRIAKGKKKPGDILVFRRGGSAYHSAIYAGGGKMWEAQRTGVPVGKHKIWSQGYVVVRPGGGLKMTSTNKAVKTTIAGTHG
;
A
#
# COMPACT_ATOMS: atom_id res chain seq x y z
N MET A 1 -74.30 44.52 10.11
CA MET A 1 -72.93 44.62 9.59
C MET A 1 -72.25 43.24 9.66
N ARG A 2 -71.77 42.74 8.51
CA ARG A 2 -70.67 41.77 8.28
C ARG A 2 -70.67 40.44 9.06
N THR A 3 -71.35 39.42 8.54
CA THR A 3 -70.80 38.23 7.80
C THR A 3 -70.10 37.18 8.65
N TYR A 4 -70.82 36.08 8.93
CA TYR A 4 -70.27 34.77 9.28
C TYR A 4 -69.89 34.03 8.01
N THR A 5 -68.67 33.50 7.90
CA THR A 5 -68.27 32.64 6.78
C THR A 5 -67.36 31.52 7.28
N ARG A 6 -67.95 30.32 7.35
CA ARG A 6 -67.41 28.97 7.05
C ARG A 6 -66.21 28.49 7.90
N VAL A 7 -66.39 27.59 8.87
CA VAL A 7 -66.59 26.11 8.75
C VAL A 7 -65.31 25.33 8.37
N LEU A 8 -65.03 24.31 9.22
CA LEU A 8 -64.26 23.06 9.01
C LEU A 8 -62.72 23.09 9.00
N ALA A 9 -62.10 22.46 10.01
CA ALA A 9 -61.34 21.21 9.84
C ALA A 9 -60.73 20.75 11.18
N THR A 10 -61.22 19.62 11.69
CA THR A 10 -60.62 18.81 12.76
C THR A 10 -59.31 18.19 12.33
N LEU A 11 -58.24 18.27 13.14
CA LEU A 11 -57.17 17.25 13.14
C LEU A 11 -56.57 17.09 14.54
N PHE A 12 -56.99 16.01 15.20
CA PHE A 12 -56.23 15.32 16.24
C PHE A 12 -54.94 14.79 15.61
N THR A 13 -53.76 15.15 16.13
CA THR A 13 -52.53 14.37 15.91
C THR A 13 -51.88 14.05 17.25
N ALA A 14 -51.98 12.77 17.58
CA ALA A 14 -51.38 12.15 18.74
C ALA A 14 -49.84 12.25 18.71
N LEU A 15 -49.28 12.64 19.85
CA LEU A 15 -47.86 12.50 20.15
C LEU A 15 -47.56 11.01 20.39
N VAL A 16 -46.99 10.34 19.39
CA VAL A 16 -46.37 9.02 19.54
C VAL A 16 -44.88 9.19 19.25
N VAL A 17 -44.09 9.42 20.29
CA VAL A 17 -42.62 9.32 20.21
C VAL A 17 -42.28 7.83 20.21
N VAL A 18 -42.09 7.25 19.04
CA VAL A 18 -41.54 5.90 18.90
C VAL A 18 -40.03 5.97 19.13
N LEU A 19 -39.57 5.44 20.27
CA LEU A 19 -38.16 5.14 20.53
C LEU A 19 -37.73 3.99 19.60
N THR A 20 -37.19 4.30 18.42
CA THR A 20 -36.43 3.31 17.63
C THR A 20 -34.98 3.33 18.08
N GLY A 21 -34.54 2.22 18.67
CA GLY A 21 -33.17 2.01 19.11
C GLY A 21 -32.16 2.16 17.96
N LEU A 22 -31.16 3.01 18.16
CA LEU A 22 -29.95 3.03 17.34
C LEU A 22 -29.14 1.75 17.60
N THR A 23 -29.35 0.71 16.79
CA THR A 23 -28.34 -0.32 16.61
C THR A 23 -27.24 0.23 15.71
N GLY A 24 -26.30 0.95 16.33
CA GLY A 24 -25.06 1.36 15.67
C GLY A 24 -24.23 0.13 15.30
N THR A 25 -24.40 -0.37 14.07
CA THR A 25 -23.44 -1.31 13.49
C THR A 25 -22.11 -0.58 13.35
N ALA A 26 -21.18 -0.84 14.28
CA ALA A 26 -19.80 -0.43 14.15
C ALA A 26 -19.23 -1.10 12.89
N ASN A 27 -19.14 -0.32 11.80
CA ASN A 27 -18.58 -0.77 10.55
C ASN A 27 -17.06 -0.92 10.75
N ALA A 28 -16.63 -2.11 11.16
CA ALA A 28 -15.22 -2.43 11.34
C ALA A 28 -14.51 -2.18 10.00
N LYS A 29 -13.66 -1.15 9.95
CA LYS A 29 -12.88 -0.79 8.77
C LYS A 29 -11.88 -1.89 8.49
N THR A 30 -12.27 -2.86 7.66
CA THR A 30 -11.40 -3.91 7.12
C THR A 30 -10.22 -3.24 6.42
N THR A 31 -9.08 -3.15 7.11
CA THR A 31 -7.86 -2.56 6.56
C THR A 31 -7.23 -3.58 5.63
N THR A 32 -7.73 -3.67 4.41
CA THR A 32 -7.11 -4.45 3.33
C THR A 32 -5.74 -3.83 3.05
N THR A 33 -4.69 -4.38 3.66
CA THR A 33 -3.32 -3.93 3.42
C THR A 33 -3.00 -4.18 1.96
N THR A 34 -2.78 -3.11 1.19
CA THR A 34 -2.54 -3.30 -0.24
C THR A 34 -1.17 -3.92 -0.48
N ARG A 35 -1.01 -4.51 -1.67
CA ARG A 35 0.29 -5.00 -2.14
C ARG A 35 1.37 -3.93 -2.04
N ALA A 36 1.03 -2.70 -2.41
CA ALA A 36 1.93 -1.56 -2.38
C ALA A 36 2.40 -1.27 -0.95
N ASP A 37 1.47 -1.27 0.01
CA ASP A 37 1.79 -0.99 1.43
C ASP A 37 2.76 -2.02 2.00
N THR A 38 2.56 -3.30 1.66
CA THR A 38 3.47 -4.37 2.09
C THR A 38 4.86 -4.19 1.49
N VAL A 39 4.96 -3.90 0.19
CA VAL A 39 6.24 -3.62 -0.48
C VAL A 39 6.96 -2.44 0.17
N LEU A 40 6.26 -1.33 0.41
CA LEU A 40 6.85 -0.13 1.00
C LEU A 40 7.25 -0.33 2.47
N LYS A 41 6.47 -1.09 3.24
CA LYS A 41 6.81 -1.47 4.62
C LYS A 41 8.07 -2.33 4.67
N GLN A 42 8.18 -3.31 3.77
CA GLN A 42 9.37 -4.16 3.69
C GLN A 42 10.60 -3.37 3.20
N ALA A 43 10.42 -2.46 2.25
CA ALA A 43 11.47 -1.54 1.80
C ALA A 43 12.01 -0.69 2.97
N ALA A 44 11.10 -0.06 3.73
CA ALA A 44 11.48 0.82 4.83
C ALA A 44 12.26 0.11 5.95
N LYS A 45 11.95 -1.16 6.24
CA LYS A 45 12.65 -1.97 7.25
C LYS A 45 14.14 -2.18 6.98
N LEU A 46 14.56 -2.01 5.72
CA LEU A 46 15.93 -2.25 5.29
C LEU A 46 16.75 -0.95 5.21
N LYS A 47 16.17 0.20 5.57
CA LYS A 47 16.89 1.47 5.64
C LYS A 47 18.15 1.32 6.49
N GLY A 48 19.26 1.89 6.01
CA GLY A 48 20.55 1.87 6.70
C GLY A 48 21.37 0.60 6.45
N LYS A 49 20.84 -0.42 5.75
CA LYS A 49 21.64 -1.60 5.39
C LYS A 49 22.73 -1.24 4.38
N PRO A 50 23.94 -1.81 4.48
CA PRO A 50 25.04 -1.47 3.60
C PRO A 50 24.78 -1.94 2.16
N TYR A 51 25.34 -1.19 1.22
CA TYR A 51 25.47 -1.65 -0.16
C TYR A 51 26.59 -2.68 -0.28
N LYS A 52 26.35 -3.75 -1.03
CA LYS A 52 27.38 -4.70 -1.46
C LYS A 52 27.04 -5.22 -2.84
N TRP A 53 27.97 -5.13 -3.79
CA TRP A 53 27.81 -5.72 -5.12
C TRP A 53 27.47 -7.22 -5.01
N GLY A 54 26.46 -7.67 -5.76
CA GLY A 54 25.97 -9.05 -5.67
C GLY A 54 25.09 -9.33 -4.45
N GLY A 55 24.91 -8.37 -3.53
CA GLY A 55 24.12 -8.54 -2.31
C GLY A 55 22.62 -8.69 -2.60
N ALA A 56 21.99 -9.72 -2.00
CA ALA A 56 20.55 -9.97 -2.10
C ALA A 56 19.90 -10.24 -0.72
N GLY A 57 20.51 -9.72 0.35
CA GLY A 57 19.98 -9.71 1.71
C GLY A 57 20.52 -10.79 2.66
N PRO A 58 20.05 -10.80 3.92
CA PRO A 58 19.44 -9.66 4.61
C PRO A 58 20.50 -8.67 5.16
N ARG A 59 21.80 -9.02 5.09
CA ARG A 59 22.88 -8.24 5.70
C ARG A 59 23.33 -7.06 4.83
N ALA A 60 23.35 -7.24 3.51
CA ALA A 60 23.74 -6.22 2.54
C ALA A 60 23.01 -6.43 1.21
N PHE A 61 22.97 -5.38 0.38
CA PHE A 61 22.21 -5.38 -0.88
C PHE A 61 22.94 -4.67 -2.01
N ASP A 62 22.80 -5.15 -3.23
CA ASP A 62 22.91 -4.30 -4.42
C ASP A 62 21.52 -3.79 -4.84
N CYS A 63 21.46 -2.94 -5.86
CA CYS A 63 20.22 -2.32 -6.31
C CYS A 63 19.12 -3.35 -6.63
N SER A 64 19.43 -4.30 -7.49
CA SER A 64 18.48 -5.31 -7.95
C SER A 64 18.17 -6.38 -6.90
N GLY A 65 19.14 -6.75 -6.07
CA GLY A 65 18.98 -7.66 -4.95
C GLY A 65 18.15 -7.07 -3.83
N TYR A 66 18.24 -5.75 -3.59
CA TYR A 66 17.33 -5.01 -2.72
C TYR A 66 15.88 -5.12 -3.18
N VAL A 67 15.61 -4.73 -4.43
CA VAL A 67 14.24 -4.80 -5.00
C VAL A 67 13.71 -6.24 -4.96
N GLN A 68 14.55 -7.22 -5.35
CA GLN A 68 14.20 -8.63 -5.31
C GLN A 68 13.83 -9.10 -3.91
N TYR A 69 14.64 -8.76 -2.91
CA TYR A 69 14.39 -9.17 -1.53
C TYR A 69 13.09 -8.58 -0.99
N VAL A 70 12.86 -7.28 -1.21
CA VAL A 70 11.63 -6.61 -0.78
C VAL A 70 10.40 -7.27 -1.39
N TYR A 71 10.44 -7.52 -2.70
CA TYR A 71 9.33 -8.18 -3.40
C TYR A 71 9.14 -9.63 -2.93
N LYS A 72 10.23 -10.37 -2.67
CA LYS A 72 10.18 -11.73 -2.09
C LYS A 72 9.49 -11.71 -0.72
N LYS A 73 9.84 -10.74 0.15
CA LYS A 73 9.18 -10.56 1.46
C LYS A 73 7.73 -10.09 1.36
N ALA A 74 7.37 -9.43 0.27
CA ALA A 74 5.99 -9.12 -0.05
C ALA A 74 5.26 -10.31 -0.73
N GLY A 75 5.88 -11.48 -0.91
CA GLY A 75 5.21 -12.65 -1.50
C GLY A 75 5.19 -12.66 -3.04
N LYS A 76 6.06 -11.88 -3.72
CA LYS A 76 6.25 -11.94 -5.17
C LYS A 76 7.70 -12.22 -5.55
N LYS A 77 7.87 -13.24 -6.38
CA LYS A 77 9.15 -13.51 -7.04
C LYS A 77 9.32 -12.59 -8.24
N ILE A 78 10.50 -11.98 -8.35
CA ILE A 78 10.97 -11.20 -9.50
C ILE A 78 12.42 -11.58 -9.82
N GLY A 79 12.89 -11.20 -11.00
CA GLY A 79 14.25 -11.49 -11.46
C GLY A 79 15.34 -10.86 -10.59
N ARG A 80 16.51 -11.51 -10.55
CA ARG A 80 17.67 -11.08 -9.75
C ARG A 80 18.32 -9.80 -10.26
N THR A 81 18.39 -9.63 -11.57
CA THR A 81 19.06 -8.48 -12.22
C THR A 81 18.07 -7.39 -12.60
N SER A 82 18.54 -6.14 -12.69
CA SER A 82 17.72 -5.01 -13.14
C SER A 82 17.06 -5.28 -14.51
N GLY A 83 17.77 -5.95 -15.43
CA GLY A 83 17.21 -6.37 -16.72
C GLY A 83 16.09 -7.41 -16.59
N ALA A 84 16.26 -8.42 -15.74
CA ALA A 84 15.23 -9.43 -15.51
C ALA A 84 13.97 -8.87 -14.81
N GLN A 85 14.09 -7.74 -14.10
CA GLN A 85 12.96 -7.06 -13.48
C GLN A 85 12.08 -6.31 -14.49
N LEU A 86 12.47 -6.23 -15.77
CA LEU A 86 11.63 -5.68 -16.85
C LEU A 86 10.47 -6.59 -17.27
N LYS A 87 10.44 -7.86 -16.82
CA LYS A 87 9.43 -8.87 -17.23
C LYS A 87 8.00 -8.60 -16.72
N GLY A 88 7.74 -7.49 -16.02
CA GLY A 88 6.40 -7.11 -15.56
C GLY A 88 5.64 -6.22 -16.55
N LYS A 89 4.43 -5.78 -16.17
CA LYS A 89 3.63 -4.86 -16.97
C LYS A 89 4.31 -3.50 -17.01
N ARG A 90 4.56 -2.95 -18.21
CA ARG A 90 5.06 -1.58 -18.37
C ARG A 90 3.96 -0.59 -18.06
N ILE A 91 4.30 0.43 -17.29
CA ILE A 91 3.38 1.49 -16.88
C ILE A 91 3.91 2.84 -17.40
N ALA A 92 3.03 3.68 -17.91
CA ALA A 92 3.39 5.05 -18.26
C ALA A 92 3.89 5.81 -17.01
N LYS A 93 4.93 6.64 -17.15
CA LYS A 93 5.54 7.35 -16.01
C LYS A 93 4.55 8.21 -15.21
N GLY A 94 3.53 8.78 -15.86
CA GLY A 94 2.45 9.53 -15.19
C GLY A 94 1.46 8.65 -14.41
N LYS A 95 1.41 7.34 -14.69
CA LYS A 95 0.49 6.37 -14.05
C LYS A 95 1.19 5.48 -13.02
N LYS A 96 2.46 5.78 -12.69
CA LYS A 96 3.23 5.05 -11.68
C LYS A 96 2.60 5.23 -10.31
N LYS A 97 2.51 4.14 -9.56
CA LYS A 97 1.94 4.10 -8.20
C LYS A 97 3.00 3.63 -7.22
N PRO A 98 2.96 4.08 -5.95
CA PRO A 98 3.88 3.59 -4.93
C PRO A 98 3.92 2.05 -4.93
N GLY A 99 5.12 1.49 -4.78
CA GLY A 99 5.39 0.07 -4.91
C GLY A 99 5.84 -0.36 -6.31
N ASP A 100 5.57 0.38 -7.39
CA ASP A 100 6.08 0.03 -8.73
C ASP A 100 7.62 0.00 -8.77
N ILE A 101 8.18 -0.86 -9.62
CA ILE A 101 9.64 -0.93 -9.83
C ILE A 101 10.05 0.13 -10.85
N LEU A 102 11.08 0.89 -10.52
CA LEU A 102 11.77 1.77 -11.44
C LEU A 102 13.03 1.07 -11.93
N VAL A 103 13.13 0.80 -13.22
CA VAL A 103 14.33 0.21 -13.84
C VAL A 103 15.01 1.28 -14.68
N PHE A 104 16.20 1.70 -14.27
CA PHE A 104 17.01 2.69 -14.98
C PHE A 104 17.82 2.02 -16.08
N ARG A 105 17.84 2.67 -17.25
CA ARG A 105 18.39 2.11 -18.48
C ARG A 105 19.14 3.17 -19.28
N ARG A 106 20.14 2.72 -20.03
CA ARG A 106 20.85 3.51 -21.05
C ARG A 106 20.94 2.64 -22.30
N GLY A 107 20.30 3.09 -23.39
CA GLY A 107 20.09 2.26 -24.58
C GLY A 107 19.37 0.94 -24.24
N GLY A 108 19.93 -0.18 -24.68
CA GLY A 108 19.39 -1.52 -24.40
C GLY A 108 19.60 -2.02 -22.96
N SER A 109 20.58 -1.47 -22.22
CA SER A 109 21.05 -2.05 -20.96
C SER A 109 20.36 -1.45 -19.73
N ALA A 110 19.99 -2.30 -18.77
CA ALA A 110 19.45 -1.90 -17.47
C ALA A 110 20.52 -1.99 -16.40
N TYR A 111 20.88 -0.86 -15.80
CA TYR A 111 22.02 -0.75 -14.88
C TYR A 111 21.61 -0.53 -13.42
N HIS A 112 20.37 -0.09 -13.15
CA HIS A 112 19.92 0.18 -11.79
C HIS A 112 18.43 -0.10 -11.61
N SER A 113 18.02 -0.39 -10.38
CA SER A 113 16.63 -0.64 -10.02
C SER A 113 16.29 -0.10 -8.63
N ALA A 114 15.06 0.38 -8.50
CA ALA A 114 14.54 0.99 -7.29
C ALA A 114 13.03 0.72 -7.15
N ILE A 115 12.47 1.01 -5.98
CA ILE A 115 11.02 0.91 -5.70
C ILE A 115 10.45 2.31 -5.56
N TYR A 116 9.45 2.67 -6.36
CA TYR A 116 8.81 3.98 -6.28
C TYR A 116 8.10 4.15 -4.93
N ALA A 117 8.43 5.21 -4.19
CA ALA A 117 7.92 5.48 -2.86
C ALA A 117 6.78 6.52 -2.85
N GLY A 118 6.41 7.08 -4.01
CA GLY A 118 5.49 8.22 -4.10
C GLY A 118 6.22 9.58 -4.00
N GLY A 119 5.54 10.65 -4.41
CA GLY A 119 6.03 12.03 -4.26
C GLY A 119 7.41 12.28 -4.87
N GLY A 120 7.71 11.66 -6.03
CA GLY A 120 9.01 11.80 -6.70
C GLY A 120 10.19 11.12 -6.00
N LYS A 121 9.93 10.24 -5.02
CA LYS A 121 10.96 9.52 -4.26
C LYS A 121 10.95 8.03 -4.56
N MET A 122 12.07 7.37 -4.27
CA MET A 122 12.24 5.93 -4.41
C MET A 122 13.11 5.35 -3.31
N TRP A 123 12.88 4.08 -3.00
CA TRP A 123 13.77 3.28 -2.17
C TRP A 123 14.78 2.55 -3.03
N GLU A 124 16.06 2.63 -2.67
CA GLU A 124 17.15 2.01 -3.41
C GLU A 124 18.33 1.61 -2.51
N ALA A 125 19.13 0.67 -3.00
CA ALA A 125 20.52 0.49 -2.61
C ALA A 125 21.38 1.10 -3.73
N GLN A 126 21.80 2.36 -3.57
CA GLN A 126 22.31 3.16 -4.68
C GLN A 126 23.68 2.66 -5.18
N ARG A 127 24.68 2.64 -4.29
CA ARG A 127 26.07 2.33 -4.60
C ARG A 127 26.88 2.08 -3.33
N THR A 128 28.10 1.56 -3.47
CA THR A 128 29.05 1.39 -2.37
C THR A 128 29.24 2.70 -1.59
N GLY A 129 29.30 2.60 -0.26
CA GLY A 129 29.41 3.74 0.64
C GLY A 129 28.09 4.49 0.92
N VAL A 130 27.01 4.20 0.18
CA VAL A 130 25.68 4.76 0.44
C VAL A 130 24.77 3.67 0.99
N PRO A 131 24.32 3.78 2.26
CA PRO A 131 23.37 2.82 2.82
C PRO A 131 22.03 2.83 2.06
N VAL A 132 21.30 1.73 2.14
CA VAL A 132 19.91 1.62 1.64
C VAL A 132 19.08 2.76 2.20
N GLY A 133 18.39 3.47 1.33
CA GLY A 133 17.71 4.70 1.69
C GLY A 133 16.58 5.08 0.76
N LYS A 134 15.86 6.14 1.17
CA LYS A 134 14.82 6.79 0.38
C LYS A 134 15.39 8.07 -0.21
N HIS A 135 15.48 8.13 -1.53
CA HIS A 135 16.09 9.24 -2.26
C HIS A 135 15.11 9.85 -3.27
N LYS A 136 15.39 11.07 -3.75
CA LYS A 136 14.69 11.62 -4.91
C LYS A 136 15.04 10.79 -6.15
N ILE A 137 14.10 10.65 -7.07
CA ILE A 137 14.39 10.08 -8.38
C ILE A 137 15.38 11.02 -9.08
N TRP A 138 16.60 10.55 -9.31
CA TRP A 138 17.72 11.37 -9.76
C TRP A 138 17.93 11.37 -11.29
N SER A 139 17.17 10.55 -12.04
CA SER A 139 17.25 10.51 -13.51
C SER A 139 15.89 10.26 -14.13
N GLN A 140 15.68 10.75 -15.36
CA GLN A 140 14.52 10.45 -16.18
C GLN A 140 14.68 9.18 -17.03
N GLY A 141 15.88 8.61 -17.11
CA GLY A 141 16.20 7.42 -17.92
C GLY A 141 15.69 6.10 -17.32
N TYR A 142 14.43 6.03 -16.87
CA TYR A 142 13.84 4.83 -16.28
C TYR A 142 12.54 4.39 -16.96
N VAL A 143 12.26 3.10 -16.84
CA VAL A 143 10.99 2.46 -17.16
C VAL A 143 10.28 2.08 -15.87
N VAL A 144 8.97 2.25 -15.83
CA VAL A 144 8.14 1.82 -14.70
C VAL A 144 7.57 0.44 -15.00
N VAL A 145 7.77 -0.49 -14.07
CA VAL A 145 7.32 -1.87 -14.17
C VAL A 145 6.46 -2.23 -12.97
N ARG A 146 5.28 -2.77 -13.23
CA ARG A 146 4.39 -3.35 -12.23
C ARG A 146 4.42 -4.87 -12.34
N PRO A 147 5.04 -5.59 -11.39
CA PRO A 147 5.02 -7.05 -11.40
C PRO A 147 3.58 -7.54 -11.28
N GLY A 148 3.08 -8.23 -12.31
CA GLY A 148 1.69 -8.73 -12.35
C GLY A 148 1.38 -9.76 -11.26
N GLY A 149 0.12 -10.16 -11.15
CA GLY A 149 -0.38 -11.11 -10.15
C GLY A 149 -0.67 -10.43 -8.80
N GLY A 150 -1.89 -10.58 -8.32
CA GLY A 150 -2.26 -10.21 -6.96
C GLY A 150 -1.29 -10.88 -5.98
N LEU A 151 -0.73 -10.13 -5.05
CA LEU A 151 -0.05 -10.77 -3.92
C LEU A 151 -1.10 -11.56 -3.17
N LYS A 152 -0.78 -12.79 -2.78
CA LYS A 152 -1.63 -13.52 -1.83
C LYS A 152 -1.70 -12.68 -0.56
N MET A 153 -2.86 -12.09 -0.32
CA MET A 153 -3.21 -11.38 0.90
C MET A 153 -3.31 -12.42 2.01
N THR A 154 -2.25 -12.67 2.78
CA THR A 154 -2.38 -13.40 4.04
C THR A 154 -2.80 -12.41 5.11
N SER A 155 -4.06 -11.99 5.09
CA SER A 155 -4.68 -11.31 6.22
C SER A 155 -5.18 -12.37 7.18
N THR A 156 -4.36 -12.76 8.16
CA THR A 156 -4.88 -13.39 9.38
C THR A 156 -4.73 -12.35 10.48
N ASN A 157 -5.76 -11.53 10.65
CA ASN A 157 -5.95 -10.82 11.91
C ASN A 157 -6.19 -11.89 12.96
N LYS A 158 -5.18 -12.20 13.79
CA LYS A 158 -5.41 -12.83 15.08
C LYS A 158 -6.10 -11.77 15.95
N ALA A 159 -7.41 -11.62 15.77
CA ALA A 159 -8.23 -10.80 16.63
C ALA A 159 -8.13 -11.37 18.05
N VAL A 160 -7.62 -10.54 18.95
CA VAL A 160 -7.91 -10.46 20.38
C VAL A 160 -8.89 -11.55 20.86
N LYS A 161 -8.36 -12.65 21.40
CA LYS A 161 -9.12 -13.54 22.27
C LYS A 161 -9.13 -12.91 23.67
N THR A 162 -9.87 -11.82 23.84
CA THR A 162 -10.33 -11.41 25.17
C THR A 162 -11.59 -12.22 25.40
N THR A 163 -11.43 -13.37 26.05
CA THR A 163 -12.55 -14.12 26.62
C THR A 163 -13.13 -13.27 27.74
N ILE A 164 -14.23 -12.58 27.44
CA ILE A 164 -15.18 -12.12 28.45
C ILE A 164 -16.12 -13.32 28.66
N ALA A 165 -15.77 -14.18 29.60
CA ALA A 165 -16.65 -15.23 30.12
C ALA A 165 -16.35 -15.32 31.61
N GLY A 166 -17.32 -14.92 32.42
CA GLY A 166 -17.17 -14.79 33.87
C GLY A 166 -18.41 -14.16 34.49
N THR A 167 -19.53 -14.83 34.25
CA THR A 167 -20.89 -14.58 34.72
C THR A 167 -20.99 -14.73 36.25
N HIS A 168 -21.78 -13.86 36.87
CA HIS A 168 -22.50 -13.96 38.16
C HIS A 168 -21.91 -14.82 39.31
N GLY A 169 -21.62 -14.14 40.42
CA GLY A 169 -21.65 -14.66 41.79
C GLY A 169 -22.24 -13.58 42.70
#